data_AF-A0A374P0I9-F1
#
_entry.id   AF-A0A374P0I9-F1
#
_cell.length_a   1.000
_cell.length_b   1.000
_cell.length_c   1.000
_cell.angle_alpha   90.00
_cell.angle_beta   90.00
_cell.angle_gamma   90.00
#
_symmetry.space_group_name_H-M   'P 1'
#
loop_
_entity.id
_entity.type
_entity.pdbx_description
1 polymer ?
#
loop_
_entity_poly.entity_id
_entity_poly.type
_entity_poly.pdbx_seq_one_letter_code
_entity_poly.pdbx_strand_id
1 'polypeptide(L)'
;MKRILGFYIPDKEERRKRDDEVLHRYFRYGAKHRDRIGELLEELVPGEKREHLILYYMQIKDRLETNEARTFEDAVKQIRRKYIIISANDSVNRYYKAVMEADAAIHEDLCFPCADEIRKMVEQDGKNYTV
;
A
#
# COMPACT_ATOMS: atom_id res chain seq x y z
N MET A 1 5.44 15.45 -29.63
CA MET A 1 6.79 14.91 -29.92
C MET A 1 7.80 16.04 -30.23
N LYS A 2 8.89 16.18 -29.47
CA LYS A 2 9.98 17.13 -29.79
C LYS A 2 11.34 16.50 -29.51
N ARG A 3 12.26 16.63 -30.47
CA ARG A 3 13.64 16.16 -30.40
C ARG A 3 14.53 17.37 -30.20
N ILE A 4 15.26 17.46 -29.09
CA ILE A 4 16.19 18.56 -28.81
C ILE A 4 17.56 17.94 -28.57
N LEU A 5 18.57 18.35 -29.35
CA LEU A 5 19.98 17.94 -29.21
C LEU A 5 20.19 16.41 -29.07
N GLY A 6 19.46 15.61 -29.83
CA GLY A 6 19.62 14.14 -29.82
C GLY A 6 19.01 13.42 -28.61
N PHE A 7 18.53 14.14 -27.59
CA PHE A 7 17.83 13.56 -26.45
C PHE A 7 16.33 13.46 -26.73
N TYR A 8 15.78 12.27 -26.49
CA TYR A 8 14.34 12.01 -26.54
C TYR A 8 13.69 12.56 -25.28
N ILE A 9 12.92 13.64 -25.42
CA ILE A 9 12.13 14.22 -24.33
C ILE A 9 10.70 13.70 -24.51
N PRO A 10 10.26 12.73 -23.69
CA PRO A 10 8.90 12.22 -23.80
C PRO A 10 7.89 13.32 -23.53
N ASP A 11 6.80 13.30 -24.29
CA ASP A 11 5.73 14.29 -24.22
C ASP A 11 5.04 14.26 -22.84
N LYS A 12 4.38 15.35 -22.46
CA LYS A 12 3.70 15.45 -21.15
C LYS A 12 2.66 14.34 -20.97
N GLU A 13 1.97 13.96 -22.03
CA GLU A 13 1.01 12.85 -22.03
C GLU A 13 1.65 11.47 -21.90
N GLU A 14 2.79 11.24 -22.57
CA GLU A 14 3.51 9.96 -22.45
C GLU A 14 4.08 9.74 -21.05
N ARG A 15 4.48 10.83 -20.36
CA ARG A 15 4.85 10.76 -18.95
C ARG A 15 3.66 10.39 -18.07
N ARG A 16 2.52 11.06 -18.26
CA ARG A 16 1.29 10.76 -17.52
C ARG A 16 0.83 9.31 -17.73
N LYS A 17 0.85 8.81 -18.96
CA LYS A 17 0.52 7.40 -19.23
C LYS A 17 1.43 6.42 -18.50
N ARG A 18 2.75 6.68 -18.50
CA ARG A 18 3.69 5.84 -17.72
C ARG A 18 3.45 5.93 -16.22
N ASP A 19 3.18 7.13 -15.71
CA ASP A 19 2.90 7.33 -14.28
C ASP A 19 1.59 6.60 -13.88
N ASP A 20 0.56 6.65 -14.73
CA ASP A 20 -0.70 5.93 -14.55
C ASP A 20 -0.49 4.41 -14.65
N GLU A 21 0.29 3.91 -15.61
CA GLU A 21 0.61 2.49 -15.74
C GLU A 21 1.33 1.96 -14.49
N VAL A 22 2.30 2.71 -13.97
CA VAL A 22 2.98 2.38 -12.71
C VAL A 22 1.99 2.40 -11.55
N LEU A 23 1.09 3.37 -11.50
CA LEU A 23 0.07 3.45 -10.46
C LEU A 23 -0.87 2.24 -10.49
N HIS A 24 -1.30 1.82 -11.69
CA HIS A 24 -2.18 0.67 -11.87
C HIS A 24 -1.53 -0.66 -11.46
N ARG A 25 -0.20 -0.75 -11.48
CA ARG A 25 0.53 -1.89 -10.93
C ARG A 25 0.27 -2.05 -9.43
N TYR A 26 0.34 -0.96 -8.67
CA TYR A 26 0.16 -1.00 -7.21
C TYR A 26 -1.32 -0.86 -6.79
N PHE A 27 -2.12 -0.17 -7.58
CA PHE A 27 -3.50 0.16 -7.29
C PHE A 27 -4.36 -0.15 -8.51
N ARG A 28 -4.99 -1.34 -8.53
CA ARG A 28 -5.76 -1.84 -9.67
C ARG A 28 -6.70 -0.80 -10.29
N TYR A 29 -7.40 -0.03 -9.45
CA TYR A 29 -8.36 0.99 -9.89
C TYR A 29 -7.81 2.43 -9.89
N GLY A 30 -6.49 2.60 -10.02
CA GLY A 30 -5.82 3.89 -10.22
C GLY A 30 -5.81 4.80 -8.99
N ALA A 31 -5.80 6.12 -9.21
CA ALA A 31 -5.61 7.12 -8.15
C ALA A 31 -6.70 7.07 -7.07
N LYS A 32 -7.97 6.88 -7.46
CA LYS A 32 -9.09 6.74 -6.50
C LYS A 32 -8.85 5.62 -5.48
N HIS A 33 -8.23 4.53 -5.93
CA HIS A 33 -7.92 3.39 -5.08
C HIS A 33 -6.76 3.69 -4.13
N ARG A 34 -5.67 4.28 -4.64
CA ARG A 34 -4.58 4.77 -3.81
C ARG A 34 -5.07 5.72 -2.72
N ASP A 35 -5.91 6.68 -3.09
CA ASP A 35 -6.41 7.71 -2.17
C ASP A 35 -7.29 7.08 -1.09
N ARG A 36 -8.16 6.13 -1.46
CA ARG A 36 -8.98 5.39 -0.50
C ARG A 36 -8.16 4.56 0.49
N ILE A 37 -7.13 3.85 0.02
CA ILE A 37 -6.20 3.13 0.90
C ILE A 37 -5.45 4.10 1.81
N GLY A 38 -4.99 5.24 1.25
CA GLY A 38 -4.28 6.27 2.02
C GLY A 38 -5.12 6.86 3.14
N GLU A 39 -6.39 7.20 2.87
CA GLU A 39 -7.35 7.67 3.88
C GLU A 39 -7.55 6.64 5.00
N LEU A 40 -7.80 5.39 4.61
CA LEU A 40 -8.02 4.30 5.56
C LEU A 40 -6.80 4.06 6.46
N LEU A 41 -5.59 4.07 5.89
CA LEU A 41 -4.35 3.91 6.65
C LEU A 41 -4.08 5.10 7.57
N GLU A 42 -4.41 6.33 7.16
CA GLU A 42 -4.26 7.53 7.99
C GLU A 42 -5.19 7.51 9.20
N GLU A 43 -6.41 7.01 9.04
CA GLU A 43 -7.34 6.78 10.16
C GLU A 43 -6.83 5.68 11.12
N LEU A 44 -6.22 4.62 10.59
CA LEU A 44 -5.70 3.50 11.39
C LEU A 44 -4.39 3.82 12.10
N VAL A 45 -3.55 4.68 11.50
CA VAL A 45 -2.21 5.03 11.98
C VAL A 45 -2.10 6.56 12.06
N PRO A 46 -2.78 7.18 13.04
CA PRO A 46 -2.78 8.63 13.17
C PRO A 46 -1.39 9.15 13.50
N GLY A 47 -1.05 10.33 12.97
CA GLY A 47 0.23 11.02 13.21
C GLY A 47 1.31 10.73 12.18
N GLU A 48 1.10 9.77 11.27
CA GLU A 48 1.96 9.54 10.12
C GLU A 48 1.44 10.30 8.89
N LYS A 49 2.35 10.68 7.98
CA LYS A 49 1.96 11.32 6.71
C LYS A 49 1.37 10.29 5.76
N ARG A 50 0.24 10.61 5.13
CA ARG A 50 -0.44 9.74 4.15
C ARG A 50 0.50 9.22 3.06
N GLU A 51 1.42 10.04 2.57
CA GLU A 51 2.39 9.61 1.55
C GLU A 51 3.35 8.55 2.08
N HIS A 52 3.79 8.64 3.34
CA HIS A 52 4.66 7.63 3.95
C HIS A 52 3.91 6.32 4.17
N LEU A 53 2.62 6.39 4.52
CA LEU A 53 1.77 5.21 4.68
C LEU A 53 1.60 4.47 3.34
N ILE A 54 1.29 5.21 2.27
CA ILE A 54 1.19 4.67 0.91
C ILE A 54 2.53 4.06 0.45
N LEU A 55 3.66 4.73 0.72
CA LEU A 55 4.97 4.20 0.36
C LEU A 55 5.28 2.87 1.06
N TYR A 56 4.95 2.77 2.36
CA TYR A 56 5.15 1.53 3.10
C TYR A 56 4.24 0.40 2.57
N TYR A 57 2.99 0.72 2.23
CA TYR A 57 2.07 -0.20 1.57
C TYR A 57 2.67 -0.77 0.27
N MET A 58 3.18 0.11 -0.59
CA MET A 58 3.79 -0.29 -1.87
C MET A 58 5.04 -1.16 -1.67
N GLN A 59 5.88 -0.88 -0.65
CA GLN A 59 7.06 -1.68 -0.34
C GLN A 59 6.74 -3.12 0.07
N ILE A 60 5.65 -3.31 0.82
CA ILE A 60 5.18 -4.65 1.21
C ILE A 60 4.59 -5.35 -0.03
N LYS A 61 3.73 -4.65 -0.79
CA LYS A 61 3.06 -5.20 -1.98
C LYS A 61 4.06 -5.65 -3.04
N ASP A 62 5.11 -4.86 -3.30
CA ASP A 62 6.15 -5.20 -4.28
C ASP A 62 6.83 -6.54 -3.93
N ARG A 63 7.12 -6.80 -2.65
CA ARG A 63 7.74 -8.06 -2.19
C ARG A 63 6.82 -9.27 -2.30
N LEU A 64 5.53 -9.06 -2.10
CA LEU A 64 4.52 -10.11 -2.27
C LEU A 64 4.35 -10.46 -3.76
N GLU A 65 4.32 -9.45 -4.64
CA GLU A 65 4.15 -9.64 -6.07
C GLU A 65 5.40 -10.19 -6.78
N THR A 66 6.60 -9.86 -6.32
CA THR A 66 7.86 -10.40 -6.88
C THR A 66 8.16 -11.83 -6.43
N ASN A 67 7.28 -12.46 -5.64
CA ASN A 67 7.50 -13.74 -4.96
C ASN A 67 8.78 -13.77 -4.09
N GLU A 68 9.34 -12.62 -3.75
CA GLU A 68 10.44 -12.53 -2.78
C GLU A 68 9.97 -12.91 -1.37
N ALA A 69 8.68 -12.72 -1.07
CA ALA A 69 8.04 -13.15 0.15
C ALA A 69 6.80 -14.00 -0.12
N ARG A 70 6.65 -15.11 0.62
CA ARG A 70 5.47 -15.98 0.56
C ARG A 70 4.34 -15.51 1.47
N THR A 71 4.68 -14.75 2.51
CA THR A 71 3.75 -14.27 3.54
C THR A 71 3.97 -12.78 3.78
N PHE A 72 2.95 -12.12 4.33
CA PHE A 72 3.04 -10.72 4.74
C PHE A 72 4.17 -10.51 5.76
N GLU A 73 4.29 -11.41 6.73
CA GLU A 73 5.31 -11.36 7.77
C GLU A 73 6.73 -11.46 7.21
N ASP A 74 6.94 -12.28 6.17
CA ASP A 74 8.22 -12.36 5.47
C ASP A 74 8.51 -11.06 4.71
N ALA A 75 7.50 -10.50 4.03
CA ALA A 75 7.65 -9.24 3.29
C ALA A 75 8.10 -8.10 4.22
N VAL A 76 7.44 -7.96 5.38
CA VAL A 76 7.81 -6.94 6.39
C VAL A 76 9.24 -7.15 6.91
N LYS A 77 9.65 -8.39 7.20
CA LYS A 77 11.02 -8.70 7.70
C LYS A 77 12.11 -8.36 6.68
N GLN A 78 11.82 -8.45 5.39
CA GLN A 78 12.75 -8.14 4.32
C GLN A 78 12.90 -6.64 4.04
N ILE A 79 12.01 -5.79 4.59
CA ILE A 79 12.15 -4.33 4.50
C ILE A 79 13.26 -3.90 5.46
N ARG A 80 14.35 -3.35 4.91
CA ARG A 80 15.44 -2.85 5.77
C ARG A 80 14.91 -1.68 6.60
N ARG A 81 15.09 -1.74 7.92
CA ARG A 81 14.63 -0.72 8.89
C ARG A 81 14.97 0.73 8.49
N LYS A 82 16.13 0.97 7.89
CA LYS A 82 16.55 2.31 7.42
C LYS A 82 15.66 2.92 6.32
N TYR A 83 14.80 2.13 5.69
CA TYR A 83 13.87 2.55 4.64
C TYR A 83 12.41 2.61 5.12
N ILE A 84 12.15 2.26 6.39
CA ILE A 84 10.84 2.41 7.01
C ILE A 84 10.79 3.84 7.57
N ILE A 85 9.97 4.68 6.95
CA ILE A 85 9.87 6.12 7.27
C ILE A 85 8.77 6.38 8.33
N ILE A 86 7.91 5.38 8.57
CA ILE A 86 6.86 5.41 9.59
C ILE A 86 7.30 4.69 10.87
N SER A 87 6.60 4.96 11.96
CA SER A 87 6.78 4.29 13.27
C SER A 87 6.16 2.88 13.29
N ALA A 88 6.56 2.01 12.34
CA ALA A 88 5.99 0.67 12.20
C ALA A 88 6.32 -0.21 13.41
N ASN A 89 5.28 -0.78 14.01
CA ASN A 89 5.33 -1.80 15.05
C ASN A 89 4.38 -2.95 14.69
N ASP A 90 4.34 -4.00 15.51
CA ASP A 90 3.52 -5.18 15.21
C ASP A 90 2.03 -4.86 15.06
N SER A 91 1.50 -3.92 15.85
CA SER A 91 0.08 -3.49 15.74
C SER A 91 -0.16 -2.75 14.42
N VAL A 92 0.75 -1.85 14.03
CA VAL A 92 0.67 -1.15 12.74
C VAL A 92 0.72 -2.16 11.60
N ASN A 93 1.65 -3.12 11.65
CA ASN A 93 1.79 -4.15 10.62
C ASN A 93 0.53 -5.02 10.50
N ARG A 94 -0.19 -5.30 11.59
CA ARG A 94 -1.49 -5.98 11.53
C ARG A 94 -2.55 -5.16 10.80
N TYR A 95 -2.58 -3.83 10.97
CA TYR A 95 -3.47 -2.97 10.18
C TYR A 95 -3.14 -3.03 8.69
N TYR A 96 -1.85 -2.97 8.32
CA TYR A 96 -1.43 -3.12 6.92
C TYR A 96 -1.84 -4.46 6.34
N LYS A 97 -1.67 -5.55 7.10
CA LYS A 97 -2.11 -6.89 6.69
C LYS A 97 -3.62 -6.92 6.42
N ALA A 98 -4.42 -6.44 7.36
CA ALA A 98 -5.88 -6.41 7.21
C ALA A 98 -6.34 -5.54 6.02
N VAL A 99 -5.71 -4.39 5.80
CA VAL A 99 -5.99 -3.53 4.64
C VAL A 99 -5.62 -4.23 3.33
N MET A 100 -4.49 -4.95 3.27
CA MET A 100 -4.08 -5.70 2.09
C MET A 100 -4.97 -6.90 1.79
N GLU A 101 -5.42 -7.61 2.83
CA GLU A 101 -6.39 -8.70 2.69
C GLU A 101 -7.74 -8.17 2.17
N ALA A 102 -8.19 -7.02 2.67
CA ALA A 102 -9.37 -6.33 2.14
C ALA A 102 -9.16 -5.84 0.69
N ASP A 103 -8.00 -5.26 0.35
CA ASP A 103 -7.64 -4.87 -1.04
C ASP A 103 -7.68 -6.08 -1.98
N ALA A 104 -7.15 -7.23 -1.56
CA ALA A 104 -7.17 -8.43 -2.39
C ALA A 104 -8.59 -8.93 -2.72
N ALA A 105 -9.56 -8.68 -1.83
CA ALA A 105 -10.95 -9.07 -1.99
C ALA A 105 -11.82 -8.00 -2.68
N ILE A 106 -11.29 -6.80 -2.95
CA ILE A 106 -12.09 -5.66 -3.35
C ILE A 106 -12.43 -5.62 -4.85
N HIS A 107 -13.57 -5.02 -5.16
CA HIS A 107 -14.07 -4.75 -6.50
C HIS A 107 -13.92 -3.26 -6.87
N GLU A 108 -14.38 -2.87 -8.06
CA GLU A 108 -14.19 -1.51 -8.61
C GLU A 108 -14.90 -0.40 -7.81
N ASP A 109 -15.88 -0.77 -6.99
CA ASP A 109 -16.63 0.09 -6.09
C ASP A 109 -15.81 0.61 -4.89
N LEU A 110 -14.63 0.03 -4.62
CA LEU A 110 -13.73 0.41 -3.53
C LEU A 110 -14.41 0.40 -2.16
N CYS A 111 -15.32 -0.55 -1.95
CA CYS A 111 -15.99 -0.77 -0.68
C CYS A 111 -15.07 -1.46 0.35
N PHE A 112 -14.20 -0.67 0.99
CA PHE A 112 -13.37 -1.13 2.10
C PHE A 112 -14.15 -1.14 3.43
N PRO A 113 -13.86 -2.08 4.35
CA PRO A 113 -14.30 -1.94 5.73
C PRO A 113 -13.76 -0.64 6.34
N CYS A 114 -14.50 -0.07 7.28
CA CYS A 114 -14.09 1.17 7.95
C CYS A 114 -12.95 0.90 8.95
N ALA A 115 -12.26 1.97 9.39
CA ALA A 115 -11.16 1.84 10.33
C ALA A 115 -11.55 1.12 11.63
N ASP A 116 -12.77 1.35 12.14
CA ASP A 116 -13.26 0.69 13.36
C ASP A 116 -13.52 -0.81 13.15
N GLU A 117 -13.98 -1.22 11.96
CA GLU A 117 -14.15 -2.63 11.62
C GLU A 117 -12.79 -3.32 11.54
N ILE A 118 -11.80 -2.69 10.91
CA ILE A 118 -10.43 -3.21 10.83
C ILE A 118 -9.80 -3.30 12.22
N ARG A 119 -9.96 -2.28 13.08
CA ARG A 119 -9.48 -2.32 14.47
C ARG A 119 -10.04 -3.52 15.22
N LYS A 120 -11.35 -3.77 15.11
CA LYS A 120 -12.00 -4.93 15.73
C LYS A 120 -11.47 -6.26 15.18
N MET A 121 -11.28 -6.37 13.87
CA MET A 121 -10.70 -7.58 13.26
C MET A 121 -9.30 -7.86 13.82
N VAL A 122 -8.43 -6.85 13.88
CA VAL A 122 -7.07 -6.98 14.41
C VAL A 122 -7.05 -7.31 15.90
N GLU A 123 -7.95 -6.73 16.70
CA GLU A 123 -8.09 -7.04 18.12
C GLU A 123 -8.58 -8.47 18.38
N GLN A 124 -9.49 -8.98 17.56
CA GLN A 124 -10.02 -10.34 17.67
C GLN A 124 -8.99 -11.38 17.24
N ASP A 125 -8.26 -11.11 16.16
CA ASP A 125 -7.21 -12.00 15.67
C ASP A 125 -6.07 -12.13 16.71
N GLY A 126 -5.77 -11.04 17.42
CA GLY A 126 -4.82 -11.05 18.54
C GLY A 126 -5.28 -11.88 19.76
N LYS A 127 -6.58 -12.11 19.95
CA LYS A 127 -7.14 -12.91 21.06
C LYS A 127 -7.19 -14.41 20.77
N ASN A 128 -7.16 -14.80 19.49
CA ASN A 128 -7.15 -16.22 19.10
C ASN A 128 -5.80 -16.92 19.34
N TYR A 129 -4.74 -16.16 19.67
CA TYR A 129 -3.42 -16.71 20.05
C TYR A 129 -3.22 -16.84 21.56
N THR A 130 -4.26 -16.61 22.38
CA THR A 130 -4.24 -16.74 23.85
C THR A 130 -5.07 -17.92 24.39
N VAL A 131 -5.00 -19.08 23.73
CA VAL A 131 -5.57 -20.36 24.24
C VAL A 131 -4.47 -21.40 24.35
#